data_AF-A0A9Q2Z3Z8-F1
#
_entry.id   AF-A0A9Q2Z3Z8-F1
#
_cell.length_a   1.000
_cell.length_b   1.000
_cell.length_c   1.000
_cell.angle_alpha   90.00
_cell.angle_beta   90.00
_cell.angle_gamma   90.00
#
_symmetry.space_group_name_H-M   'P 1'
#
loop_
_entity.id
_entity.type
_entity.pdbx_description
1 polymer ?
#
loop_
_entity_poly.entity_id
_entity_poly.type
_entity_poly.pdbx_seq_one_letter_code
_entity_poly.pdbx_strand_id
1 'polypeptide(L)'
;MQIVEVRSVPLAAGRVTDARALAVAGAACISLTAVFIRLADVSPATSVFFRCALALPPLAVLAWREHRRSRRTSRADAVRFAVAGALLGVDFALWSQAIMLVGAGISTVLVNIQVAVVPLLSFLFLGTRIPARFVATIPVLFAGIALTAGVVDDGATSPDLLWGTLLALLSGVAYAGYIFVVGGRGTAATAGTQVLVSTAAAGVVGSALGSVWGTVDLAPGWAAFGWLAALAVSAQVLGWMLLGRSLPRLAPEVGATLLLLQPVLAIAAAMALLGERPSTLQLVGCATVVATAWYVASRPDRSR
;
A
#
# COMPACT_ATOMS: atom_id res chain seq x y z
N MET A 1 -26.67 30.79 -11.12
CA MET A 1 -25.33 30.24 -10.77
C MET A 1 -25.31 30.07 -9.25
N GLN A 2 -25.85 28.94 -8.76
CA GLN A 2 -25.98 28.66 -7.32
C GLN A 2 -24.76 27.89 -6.83
N ILE A 3 -24.07 28.49 -5.87
CA ILE A 3 -22.97 27.91 -5.11
C ILE A 3 -23.58 26.86 -4.18
N VAL A 4 -23.23 25.59 -4.38
CA VAL A 4 -23.59 24.51 -3.45
C VAL A 4 -22.68 24.62 -2.24
N GLU A 5 -23.20 25.25 -1.20
CA GLU A 5 -22.58 25.37 0.11
C GLU A 5 -22.45 23.97 0.74
N VAL A 6 -21.22 23.47 0.84
CA VAL A 6 -20.93 22.22 1.56
C VAL A 6 -21.12 22.49 3.05
N ARG A 7 -22.33 22.24 3.57
CA ARG A 7 -22.61 22.25 5.00
C ARG A 7 -21.69 21.25 5.71
N SER A 8 -20.71 21.75 6.44
CA SER A 8 -19.93 21.00 7.41
C SER A 8 -20.83 20.58 8.57
N VAL A 9 -21.28 19.32 8.57
CA VAL A 9 -22.03 18.74 9.68
C VAL A 9 -21.08 18.59 10.89
N PRO A 10 -21.44 19.10 12.09
CA PRO A 10 -20.62 18.90 13.28
C PRO A 10 -20.53 17.40 13.60
N LEU A 11 -19.33 16.83 13.53
CA LEU A 11 -19.10 15.43 13.86
C LEU A 11 -19.14 15.24 15.39
N ALA A 12 -20.14 14.49 15.88
CA ALA A 12 -20.22 14.05 17.25
C ALA A 12 -18.93 13.31 17.67
N ALA A 13 -18.30 13.78 18.76
CA ALA A 13 -16.97 13.36 19.23
C ALA A 13 -16.82 11.85 19.49
N GLY A 14 -17.92 11.10 19.67
CA GLY A 14 -17.90 9.65 19.87
C GLY A 14 -17.65 8.79 18.61
N ARG A 15 -17.71 9.36 17.39
CA ARG A 15 -17.52 8.61 16.13
C ARG A 15 -16.09 8.67 15.56
N VAL A 16 -15.26 9.57 16.08
CA VAL A 16 -13.92 9.88 15.55
C VAL A 16 -12.86 8.96 16.18
N THR A 17 -13.04 8.57 17.44
CA THR A 17 -12.20 7.58 18.14
C THR A 17 -12.23 6.22 17.43
N ASP A 18 -13.40 5.76 16.97
CA ASP A 18 -13.53 4.52 16.19
C ASP A 18 -12.76 4.61 14.86
N ALA A 19 -12.82 5.75 14.15
CA ALA A 19 -12.14 5.89 12.87
C ALA A 19 -10.61 5.79 13.00
N ARG A 20 -10.03 6.38 14.06
CA ARG A 20 -8.60 6.27 14.35
C ARG A 20 -8.20 4.83 14.71
N ALA A 21 -8.98 4.17 15.55
CA ALA A 21 -8.75 2.77 15.91
C ALA A 21 -8.82 1.84 14.68
N LEU A 22 -9.80 2.05 13.80
CA LEU A 22 -9.92 1.31 12.54
C LEU A 22 -8.73 1.57 11.61
N ALA A 23 -8.23 2.81 11.53
CA ALA A 23 -7.05 3.13 10.74
C ALA A 23 -5.78 2.46 11.29
N VAL A 24 -5.59 2.47 12.61
CA VAL A 24 -4.47 1.78 13.29
C VAL A 24 -4.55 0.28 13.05
N ALA A 25 -5.72 -0.32 13.25
CA ALA A 25 -5.93 -1.75 13.00
C ALA A 25 -5.68 -2.10 11.52
N GLY A 26 -6.17 -1.27 10.59
CA GLY A 26 -5.91 -1.44 9.16
C GLY A 26 -4.43 -1.37 8.81
N ALA A 27 -3.71 -0.36 9.32
CA ALA A 27 -2.27 -0.22 9.13
C ALA A 27 -1.50 -1.41 9.72
N ALA A 28 -1.89 -1.89 10.90
CA ALA A 28 -1.29 -3.07 11.53
C ALA A 28 -1.53 -4.33 10.68
N CYS A 29 -2.75 -4.58 10.21
CA CYS A 29 -3.05 -5.70 9.32
C CYS A 29 -2.20 -5.68 8.05
N ILE A 30 -2.03 -4.52 7.41
CA ILE A 30 -1.26 -4.41 6.17
C ILE A 30 0.24 -4.53 6.45
N SER A 31 0.74 -4.02 7.58
CA SER A 31 2.16 -4.10 7.93
C SER A 31 2.70 -5.53 8.03
N LEU A 32 1.85 -6.50 8.35
CA LEU A 32 2.21 -7.92 8.42
C LEU A 32 2.32 -8.60 7.04
N THR A 33 1.95 -7.92 5.96
CA THR A 33 1.95 -8.49 4.60
C THR A 33 3.30 -9.10 4.23
N ALA A 34 4.37 -8.31 4.33
CA ALA A 34 5.71 -8.75 3.95
C ALA A 34 6.21 -9.90 4.83
N VAL A 35 5.81 -9.92 6.11
CA VAL A 35 6.12 -11.01 7.04
C VAL A 35 5.44 -12.31 6.60
N PHE A 36 4.16 -12.29 6.28
CA PHE A 36 3.47 -13.48 5.79
C PHE A 36 4.01 -13.98 4.45
N ILE A 37 4.42 -13.07 3.57
CA ILE A 37 5.09 -13.44 2.30
C ILE A 37 6.41 -14.16 2.58
N ARG A 38 7.24 -13.65 3.52
CA ARG A 38 8.49 -14.32 3.93
C ARG A 38 8.25 -15.67 4.60
N LEU A 39 7.25 -15.77 5.48
CA LEU A 39 6.92 -17.01 6.17
C LEU A 39 6.32 -18.08 5.26
N ALA A 40 5.63 -17.67 4.19
CA ALA A 40 5.12 -18.59 3.18
C ALA A 40 6.26 -19.22 2.35
N ASP A 41 7.35 -18.48 2.13
CA ASP A 41 8.54 -18.91 1.37
C ASP A 41 8.18 -19.52 0.00
N VAL A 42 7.33 -18.82 -0.74
CA VAL A 42 6.86 -19.23 -2.08
C VAL A 42 7.30 -18.24 -3.14
N SER A 43 7.20 -18.64 -4.41
CA SER A 43 7.45 -17.74 -5.54
C SER A 43 6.55 -16.48 -5.49
N PRO A 44 7.01 -15.33 -6.02
CA PRO A 44 6.19 -14.13 -6.12
C PRO A 44 4.84 -14.37 -6.81
N ALA A 45 4.81 -15.17 -7.88
CA ALA A 45 3.56 -15.51 -8.57
C ALA A 45 2.57 -16.23 -7.65
N THR A 46 3.05 -17.22 -6.88
CA THR A 46 2.22 -18.00 -5.95
C THR A 46 1.66 -17.12 -4.84
N SER A 47 2.51 -16.25 -4.26
CA SER A 47 2.10 -15.29 -3.23
C SER A 47 0.99 -14.36 -3.73
N VAL A 48 1.18 -13.77 -4.92
CA VAL A 48 0.20 -12.86 -5.52
C VAL A 48 -1.08 -13.58 -5.95
N PHE A 49 -0.97 -14.80 -6.46
CA PHE A 49 -2.12 -15.61 -6.83
C PHE A 49 -3.00 -15.90 -5.62
N PHE A 50 -2.46 -16.52 -4.57
CA PHE A 50 -3.26 -16.91 -3.41
C PHE A 50 -3.76 -15.73 -2.61
N ARG A 51 -2.97 -14.66 -2.43
CA ARG A 51 -3.45 -13.48 -1.68
C ARG A 51 -4.66 -12.82 -2.33
N CYS A 52 -4.72 -12.83 -3.67
CA CYS A 52 -5.84 -12.27 -4.42
C CYS A 52 -6.99 -13.28 -4.47
N ALA A 53 -6.74 -14.53 -4.87
CA ALA A 53 -7.75 -15.57 -5.05
C ALA A 53 -8.53 -15.85 -3.75
N LEU A 54 -7.84 -15.99 -2.62
CA LEU A 54 -8.47 -16.23 -1.32
C LEU A 54 -9.26 -15.02 -0.80
N ALA A 55 -8.93 -13.81 -1.26
CA ALA A 55 -9.66 -12.60 -0.91
C ALA A 55 -10.93 -12.40 -1.76
N LEU A 56 -11.03 -13.01 -2.95
CA LEU A 56 -12.18 -12.82 -3.84
C LEU A 56 -13.52 -13.25 -3.22
N PRO A 57 -13.67 -14.43 -2.58
CA PRO A 57 -14.95 -14.84 -2.01
C PRO A 57 -15.53 -13.87 -0.96
N PRO A 58 -14.79 -13.45 0.09
CA PRO A 58 -15.34 -12.50 1.06
C PRO A 58 -15.61 -11.12 0.44
N LEU A 59 -14.78 -10.67 -0.50
CA LEU A 59 -15.00 -9.41 -1.22
C LEU A 59 -16.23 -9.47 -2.13
N ALA A 60 -16.49 -10.62 -2.77
CA ALA A 60 -17.67 -10.84 -3.60
C ALA A 60 -18.95 -10.78 -2.78
N VAL A 61 -18.96 -11.39 -1.58
CA VAL A 61 -20.09 -11.28 -0.64
C VAL A 61 -20.34 -9.82 -0.25
N LEU A 62 -19.27 -9.04 0.00
CA LEU A 62 -19.40 -7.64 0.35
C LEU A 62 -19.95 -6.80 -0.82
N ALA A 63 -19.39 -6.96 -2.02
CA ALA A 63 -19.85 -6.28 -3.24
C ALA A 63 -21.31 -6.64 -3.58
N TRP A 64 -21.70 -7.90 -3.38
CA TRP A 64 -23.08 -8.33 -3.56
C TRP A 64 -24.03 -7.66 -2.55
N ARG A 65 -23.63 -7.51 -1.29
CA ARG A 65 -24.40 -6.76 -0.28
C ARG A 65 -24.52 -5.28 -0.63
N GLU A 66 -23.48 -4.67 -1.20
CA GLU A 66 -23.54 -3.30 -1.71
C GLU A 66 -24.53 -3.18 -2.87
N HIS A 67 -24.47 -4.11 -3.83
CA HIS A 67 -25.38 -4.11 -4.98
C HIS A 67 -26.84 -4.27 -4.55
N ARG A 68 -27.14 -5.15 -3.57
CA ARG A 68 -28.49 -5.31 -3.00
C ARG A 68 -29.04 -4.06 -2.33
N ARG A 69 -28.17 -3.15 -1.88
CA ARG A 69 -28.56 -1.84 -1.31
C ARG A 69 -28.63 -0.74 -2.37
N SER A 70 -28.77 -1.11 -3.65
CA SER A 70 -28.79 -0.21 -4.80
C SER A 70 -27.52 0.65 -4.97
N ARG A 71 -26.39 0.25 -4.38
CA ARG A 71 -25.10 0.94 -4.52
C ARG A 71 -24.36 0.40 -5.74
N ARG A 72 -24.80 0.82 -6.92
CA ARG A 72 -24.26 0.36 -8.20
C ARG A 72 -23.03 1.16 -8.59
N THR A 73 -21.99 0.44 -9.01
CA THR A 73 -20.80 1.04 -9.62
C THR A 73 -21.06 1.20 -11.12
N SER A 74 -20.70 2.35 -11.70
CA SER A 74 -20.84 2.56 -13.14
C SER A 74 -19.87 1.64 -13.91
N ARG A 75 -20.17 1.32 -15.18
CA ARG A 75 -19.23 0.55 -16.02
C ARG A 75 -17.88 1.27 -16.16
N ALA A 76 -17.91 2.60 -16.27
CA ALA A 76 -16.70 3.41 -16.35
C ALA A 76 -15.84 3.29 -15.08
N ASP A 77 -16.46 3.29 -13.90
CA ASP A 77 -15.74 3.11 -12.64
C ASP A 77 -15.23 1.68 -12.47
N ALA A 78 -15.98 0.67 -12.91
CA ALA A 78 -15.50 -0.72 -12.91
C ALA A 78 -14.25 -0.89 -13.80
N VAL A 79 -14.24 -0.31 -15.01
CA VAL A 79 -13.05 -0.33 -15.88
C VAL A 79 -11.88 0.40 -15.22
N ARG A 80 -12.11 1.56 -14.59
CA ARG A 80 -11.06 2.27 -13.85
C ARG A 80 -10.51 1.45 -12.70
N PHE A 81 -11.36 0.78 -11.92
CA PHE A 81 -10.92 -0.09 -10.83
C PHE A 81 -10.12 -1.29 -11.33
N ALA A 82 -10.44 -1.81 -12.52
CA ALA A 82 -9.66 -2.86 -13.16
C ALA A 82 -8.29 -2.35 -13.63
N VAL A 83 -8.22 -1.16 -14.26
CA VAL A 83 -6.96 -0.52 -14.65
C VAL A 83 -6.09 -0.21 -13.44
N ALA A 84 -6.68 0.36 -12.38
CA ALA A 84 -5.98 0.59 -11.13
C ALA A 84 -5.51 -0.73 -10.52
N GLY A 85 -6.35 -1.76 -10.55
CA GLY A 85 -6.00 -3.11 -10.08
C GLY A 85 -4.86 -3.74 -10.86
N ALA A 86 -4.74 -3.48 -12.16
CA ALA A 86 -3.59 -3.93 -12.95
C ALA A 86 -2.28 -3.31 -12.44
N LEU A 87 -2.28 -2.00 -12.16
CA LEU A 87 -1.12 -1.32 -11.55
C LEU A 87 -0.80 -1.89 -10.16
N LEU A 88 -1.84 -2.18 -9.37
CA LEU A 88 -1.69 -2.85 -8.08
C LEU A 88 -1.11 -4.27 -8.24
N GLY A 89 -1.46 -4.99 -9.31
CA GLY A 89 -0.86 -6.28 -9.65
C GLY A 89 0.63 -6.17 -9.97
N VAL A 90 1.03 -5.13 -10.70
CA VAL A 90 2.45 -4.83 -10.97
C VAL A 90 3.20 -4.57 -9.67
N ASP A 91 2.66 -3.73 -8.80
CA ASP A 91 3.17 -3.51 -7.43
C ASP A 91 3.35 -4.84 -6.69
N PHE A 92 2.30 -5.66 -6.65
CA PHE A 92 2.30 -6.92 -5.91
C PHE A 92 3.38 -7.90 -6.35
N ALA A 93 3.66 -7.99 -7.65
CA ALA A 93 4.70 -8.85 -8.20
C ALA A 93 6.10 -8.33 -7.86
N LEU A 94 6.36 -7.05 -8.15
CA LEU A 94 7.66 -6.41 -7.93
C LEU A 94 8.02 -6.40 -6.44
N TRP A 95 7.04 -6.08 -5.58
CA TRP A 95 7.26 -6.02 -4.14
C TRP A 95 7.52 -7.39 -3.53
N SER A 96 6.76 -8.42 -3.93
CA SER A 96 7.00 -9.80 -3.48
C SER A 96 8.44 -10.23 -3.77
N GLN A 97 8.96 -9.91 -4.96
CA GLN A 97 10.35 -10.18 -5.29
C GLN A 97 11.34 -9.30 -4.50
N ALA A 98 11.03 -8.02 -4.32
CA ALA A 98 11.86 -7.13 -3.50
C ALA A 98 11.99 -7.64 -2.06
N ILE A 99 10.91 -8.13 -1.46
CA ILE A 99 10.90 -8.72 -0.11
C ILE A 99 11.88 -9.90 -0.02
N MET A 100 12.00 -10.73 -1.06
CA MET A 100 12.96 -11.84 -1.09
C MET A 100 14.41 -11.37 -1.13
N LEU A 101 14.68 -10.25 -1.80
CA LEU A 101 16.04 -9.76 -2.04
C LEU A 101 16.56 -8.87 -0.91
N VAL A 102 15.73 -7.99 -0.35
CA VAL A 102 16.17 -6.96 0.62
C VAL A 102 15.52 -7.09 2.00
N GLY A 103 14.59 -8.03 2.17
CA GLY A 103 13.87 -8.25 3.42
C GLY A 103 12.53 -7.53 3.52
N ALA A 104 11.70 -7.98 4.45
CA ALA A 104 10.33 -7.52 4.65
C ALA A 104 10.27 -6.09 5.20
N GLY A 105 11.12 -5.76 6.18
CA GLY A 105 11.11 -4.44 6.80
C GLY A 105 11.53 -3.34 5.82
N ILE A 106 12.73 -3.50 5.27
CA ILE A 106 13.36 -2.54 4.34
C ILE A 106 12.51 -2.33 3.08
N SER A 107 12.06 -3.41 2.44
CA SER A 107 11.23 -3.30 1.23
C SER A 107 9.93 -2.53 1.49
N THR A 108 9.27 -2.75 2.63
CA THR A 108 8.03 -2.02 2.97
C THR A 108 8.27 -0.52 3.07
N VAL A 109 9.40 -0.10 3.63
CA VAL A 109 9.74 1.33 3.72
C VAL A 109 10.03 1.92 2.34
N LEU A 110 10.73 1.19 1.49
CA LEU A 110 11.05 1.63 0.14
C LEU A 110 9.80 1.80 -0.73
N VAL A 111 8.84 0.88 -0.63
CA VAL A 111 7.54 1.01 -1.33
C VAL A 111 6.83 2.31 -0.94
N ASN A 112 6.98 2.78 0.32
CA ASN A 112 6.40 4.03 0.83
C ASN A 112 6.81 5.31 0.08
N ILE A 113 7.73 5.22 -0.89
CA ILE A 113 7.95 6.27 -1.90
C ILE A 113 6.66 6.71 -2.60
N GLN A 114 5.60 5.89 -2.60
CA GLN A 114 4.30 6.28 -3.14
C GLN A 114 3.78 7.61 -2.59
N VAL A 115 4.11 7.96 -1.33
CA VAL A 115 3.65 9.19 -0.68
C VAL A 115 4.19 10.43 -1.40
N ALA A 116 5.37 10.33 -2.01
CA ALA A 116 5.92 11.38 -2.86
C ALA A 116 5.46 11.27 -4.32
N VAL A 117 5.33 10.05 -4.84
CA VAL A 117 4.96 9.85 -6.25
C VAL A 117 3.50 10.28 -6.52
N VAL A 118 2.56 10.09 -5.59
CA VAL A 118 1.15 10.49 -5.77
C VAL A 118 0.97 12.00 -6.00
N PRO A 119 1.55 12.91 -5.18
CA PRO A 119 1.56 14.34 -5.47
C PRO A 119 2.19 14.70 -6.82
N LEU A 120 3.28 14.02 -7.20
CA LEU A 120 3.95 14.25 -8.49
C LEU A 120 3.06 13.87 -9.68
N LEU A 121 2.38 12.72 -9.60
CA LEU A 121 1.38 12.31 -10.60
C LEU A 121 0.23 13.32 -10.67
N SER A 122 -0.23 13.83 -9.52
CA SER A 122 -1.27 14.85 -9.47
C SER A 122 -0.84 16.14 -10.15
N PHE A 123 0.40 16.58 -9.97
CA PHE A 123 0.96 17.73 -10.69
C PHE A 123 1.03 17.49 -12.20
N LEU A 124 1.58 16.35 -12.62
CA LEU A 124 1.81 16.07 -14.03
C LEU A 124 0.51 15.91 -14.83
N PHE A 125 -0.50 15.24 -14.26
CA PHE A 125 -1.73 14.89 -14.97
C PHE A 125 -2.91 15.81 -14.66
N LEU A 126 -2.96 16.42 -13.47
CA LEU A 126 -4.06 17.30 -13.05
C LEU A 126 -3.64 18.78 -12.93
N GLY A 127 -2.36 19.09 -13.16
CA GLY A 127 -1.84 20.46 -13.05
C GLY A 127 -1.87 21.02 -11.62
N THR A 128 -1.97 20.16 -10.60
CA THR A 128 -2.01 20.63 -9.20
C THR A 128 -0.66 21.21 -8.81
N ARG A 129 -0.62 22.43 -8.27
CA ARG A 129 0.63 23.07 -7.85
C ARG A 129 1.35 22.21 -6.82
N ILE A 130 2.63 21.94 -7.05
CA ILE A 130 3.50 21.32 -6.06
C ILE A 130 4.01 22.42 -5.14
N PRO A 131 3.82 22.31 -3.82
CA PRO A 131 4.34 23.31 -2.92
C PRO A 131 5.87 23.22 -2.84
N ALA A 132 6.54 24.37 -2.75
CA ALA A 132 8.01 24.42 -2.67
C ALA A 132 8.59 23.55 -1.53
N ARG A 133 7.85 23.38 -0.44
CA ARG A 133 8.21 22.48 0.67
C ARG A 133 8.36 21.01 0.23
N PHE A 134 7.50 20.55 -0.68
CA PHE A 134 7.57 19.19 -1.20
C PHE A 134 8.82 19.01 -2.03
N VAL A 135 9.13 19.98 -2.90
CA VAL A 135 10.37 19.98 -3.70
C VAL A 135 11.61 19.96 -2.79
N ALA A 136 11.60 20.75 -1.72
CA ALA A 136 12.70 20.79 -0.74
C ALA A 136 12.91 19.45 -0.01
N THR A 137 11.89 18.60 0.09
CA THR A 137 12.02 17.28 0.72
C THR A 137 12.57 16.19 -0.20
N ILE A 138 12.59 16.41 -1.52
CA ILE A 138 13.03 15.41 -2.50
C ILE A 138 14.47 14.93 -2.23
N PRO A 139 15.48 15.80 -2.01
CA PRO A 139 16.84 15.35 -1.71
C PRO A 139 16.93 14.53 -0.43
N VAL A 140 16.18 14.92 0.62
CA VAL A 140 16.16 14.22 1.91
C VAL A 140 15.54 12.82 1.75
N LEU A 141 14.48 12.71 0.95
CA LEU A 141 13.84 11.43 0.65
C LEU A 141 14.80 10.48 -0.09
N PHE A 142 15.50 10.97 -1.11
CA PHE A 142 16.49 10.19 -1.84
C PHE A 142 17.68 9.78 -0.97
N ALA A 143 18.15 10.67 -0.08
CA ALA A 143 19.18 10.33 0.90
C ALA A 143 18.71 9.23 1.85
N GLY A 144 17.48 9.32 2.36
CA GLY A 144 16.86 8.28 3.17
C GLY A 144 16.77 6.94 2.45
N ILE A 145 16.35 6.93 1.19
CA ILE A 145 16.31 5.72 0.34
C ILE A 145 17.72 5.13 0.17
N ALA A 146 18.73 5.94 -0.12
CA ALA A 146 20.11 5.47 -0.31
C ALA A 146 20.66 4.82 0.97
N LEU A 147 20.36 5.39 2.15
CA LEU A 147 20.70 4.81 3.44
C LEU A 147 19.96 3.50 3.71
N THR A 148 18.64 3.46 3.46
CA THR A 148 17.81 2.26 3.59
C THR A 148 18.28 1.13 2.67
N ALA A 149 18.74 1.48 1.48
CA ALA A 149 19.29 0.55 0.49
C ALA A 149 20.71 0.04 0.86
N GLY A 150 21.32 0.51 1.95
CA GLY A 150 22.64 0.06 2.39
C GLY A 150 23.79 0.47 1.48
N VAL A 151 23.63 1.56 0.69
CA VAL A 151 24.65 2.04 -0.26
C VAL A 151 25.92 2.54 0.45
N VAL A 152 25.81 2.89 1.73
CA VAL A 152 26.88 3.48 2.54
C VAL A 152 27.39 2.52 3.62
N ASP A 153 26.87 1.28 3.67
CA ASP A 153 27.39 0.26 4.59
C ASP A 153 28.70 -0.33 4.01
N ASP A 154 29.77 -0.36 4.81
CA ASP A 154 31.19 -0.66 4.43
C ASP A 154 31.49 -2.08 3.89
N GLY A 155 30.50 -2.78 3.34
CA GLY A 155 30.69 -4.09 2.70
C GLY A 155 29.39 -4.76 2.22
N ALA A 156 28.28 -4.03 2.13
CA ALA A 156 26.95 -4.63 2.01
C ALA A 156 26.20 -4.36 0.69
N THR A 157 26.76 -3.62 -0.26
CA THR A 157 26.09 -3.40 -1.55
C THR A 157 26.23 -4.63 -2.45
N SER A 158 25.39 -5.64 -2.24
CA SER A 158 25.25 -6.75 -3.19
C SER A 158 24.40 -6.30 -4.40
N PRO A 159 24.65 -6.85 -5.61
CA PRO A 159 23.79 -6.61 -6.77
C PRO A 159 22.32 -6.91 -6.49
N ASP A 160 22.05 -7.93 -5.67
CA ASP A 160 20.70 -8.32 -5.23
C ASP A 160 20.03 -7.24 -4.37
N LEU A 161 20.79 -6.57 -3.49
CA LEU A 161 20.28 -5.48 -2.65
C LEU A 161 19.88 -4.27 -3.50
N LEU A 162 20.71 -3.91 -4.49
CA LEU A 162 20.39 -2.81 -5.41
C LEU A 162 19.18 -3.16 -6.29
N TRP A 163 19.15 -4.38 -6.84
CA TRP A 163 18.05 -4.83 -7.68
C TRP A 163 16.73 -4.89 -6.90
N GLY A 164 16.73 -5.46 -5.70
CA GLY A 164 15.55 -5.49 -4.85
C GLY A 164 15.11 -4.11 -4.39
N THR A 165 16.04 -3.18 -4.15
CA THR A 165 15.72 -1.77 -3.89
C THR A 165 14.99 -1.14 -5.09
N LEU A 166 15.51 -1.33 -6.30
CA LEU A 166 14.87 -0.84 -7.52
C LEU A 166 13.48 -1.42 -7.71
N LEU A 167 13.30 -2.73 -7.49
CA LEU A 167 12.00 -3.39 -7.56
C LEU A 167 11.01 -2.81 -6.54
N ALA A 168 11.44 -2.55 -5.30
CA ALA A 168 10.60 -1.93 -4.28
C ALA A 168 10.19 -0.50 -4.66
N LEU A 169 11.11 0.30 -5.22
CA LEU A 169 10.80 1.66 -5.68
C LEU A 169 9.82 1.65 -6.85
N LEU A 170 10.01 0.76 -7.83
CA LEU A 170 9.09 0.59 -8.96
C LEU A 170 7.72 0.08 -8.50
N SER A 171 7.67 -0.80 -7.50
CA SER A 171 6.43 -1.19 -6.83
C SER A 171 5.73 0.02 -6.21
N GLY A 172 6.44 0.87 -5.47
CA GLY A 172 5.90 2.10 -4.90
C GLY A 172 5.34 3.06 -5.95
N VAL A 173 5.98 3.16 -7.13
CA VAL A 173 5.46 3.94 -8.27
C VAL A 173 4.17 3.33 -8.83
N ALA A 174 4.12 2.00 -9.01
CA ALA A 174 2.92 1.31 -9.48
C ALA A 174 1.76 1.46 -8.47
N TYR A 175 2.07 1.37 -7.17
CA TYR A 175 1.13 1.59 -6.09
C TYR A 175 0.60 3.03 -6.06
N ALA A 176 1.48 4.02 -6.26
CA ALA A 176 1.07 5.41 -6.43
C ALA A 176 0.12 5.60 -7.62
N GLY A 177 0.38 4.89 -8.73
CA GLY A 177 -0.50 4.86 -9.89
C GLY A 177 -1.90 4.31 -9.55
N TYR A 178 -1.97 3.20 -8.79
CA TYR A 178 -3.24 2.68 -8.28
C TYR A 178 -3.99 3.73 -7.44
N ILE A 179 -3.31 4.36 -6.46
CA ILE A 179 -3.90 5.40 -5.61
C ILE A 179 -4.41 6.57 -6.46
N PHE A 180 -3.60 7.03 -7.43
CA PHE A 180 -3.93 8.15 -8.29
C PHE A 180 -5.18 7.88 -9.15
N VAL A 181 -5.26 6.70 -9.78
CA VAL A 181 -6.41 6.33 -10.63
C VAL A 181 -7.70 6.17 -9.80
N VAL A 182 -7.60 5.66 -8.57
CA VAL A 182 -8.75 5.50 -7.66
C VAL A 182 -9.16 6.80 -6.98
N GLY A 183 -8.20 7.69 -6.70
CA GLY A 183 -8.18 8.76 -5.68
C GLY A 183 -9.22 9.88 -5.75
N GLY A 184 -10.28 9.75 -6.54
CA GLY A 184 -11.38 10.72 -6.56
C GLY A 184 -12.77 10.12 -6.81
N ARG A 185 -12.88 8.80 -6.95
CA ARG A 185 -14.15 8.13 -7.37
C ARG A 185 -14.55 6.93 -6.51
N GLY A 186 -13.65 6.43 -5.66
CA GLY A 186 -13.99 5.45 -4.64
C GLY A 186 -14.82 6.09 -3.52
N THR A 187 -16.06 5.62 -3.33
CA THR A 187 -16.87 6.03 -2.17
C THR A 187 -16.85 4.93 -1.12
N ALA A 188 -17.00 5.29 0.16
CA ALA A 188 -17.18 4.30 1.23
C ALA A 188 -18.40 3.39 1.01
N ALA A 189 -19.34 3.79 0.13
CA ALA A 189 -20.52 3.03 -0.23
C ALA A 189 -20.24 1.90 -1.25
N THR A 190 -19.20 2.04 -2.07
CA THR A 190 -18.81 1.09 -3.13
C THR A 190 -17.42 0.49 -2.92
N ALA A 191 -16.88 0.60 -1.70
CA ALA A 191 -15.52 0.19 -1.37
C ALA A 191 -15.31 -1.32 -1.55
N GLY A 192 -16.31 -2.16 -1.26
CA GLY A 192 -16.25 -3.59 -1.50
C GLY A 192 -16.13 -3.92 -2.98
N THR A 193 -16.95 -3.28 -3.82
CA THR A 193 -16.90 -3.45 -5.28
C THR A 193 -15.57 -2.97 -5.85
N GLN A 194 -15.07 -1.81 -5.40
CA GLN A 194 -13.76 -1.29 -5.82
C GLN A 194 -12.65 -2.29 -5.49
N VAL A 195 -12.54 -2.71 -4.22
CA VAL A 195 -11.47 -3.61 -3.78
C VAL A 195 -11.59 -4.97 -4.44
N LEU A 196 -12.80 -5.49 -4.66
CA LEU A 196 -13.01 -6.73 -5.41
C LEU A 196 -12.44 -6.64 -6.83
N VAL A 197 -12.85 -5.63 -7.60
CA VAL A 197 -12.44 -5.49 -9.01
C VAL A 197 -10.94 -5.25 -9.11
N SER A 198 -10.39 -4.38 -8.25
CA SER A 198 -8.95 -4.13 -8.24
C SER A 198 -8.16 -5.37 -7.80
N THR A 199 -8.64 -6.14 -6.82
CA THR A 199 -7.98 -7.39 -6.38
C THR A 199 -8.02 -8.46 -7.47
N ALA A 200 -9.14 -8.59 -8.20
CA ALA A 200 -9.24 -9.55 -9.30
C ALA A 200 -8.24 -9.21 -10.42
N ALA A 201 -8.19 -7.94 -10.85
CA ALA A 201 -7.24 -7.49 -11.86
C ALA A 201 -5.78 -7.62 -11.36
N ALA A 202 -5.52 -7.30 -10.09
CA ALA A 202 -4.20 -7.44 -9.48
C ALA A 202 -3.75 -8.91 -9.42
N GLY A 203 -4.66 -9.84 -9.12
CA GLY A 203 -4.39 -11.27 -9.13
C GLY A 203 -3.97 -11.76 -10.51
N VAL A 204 -4.66 -11.34 -11.57
CA VAL A 204 -4.32 -11.74 -12.95
C VAL A 204 -2.97 -11.15 -13.37
N VAL A 205 -2.83 -9.82 -13.31
CA VAL A 205 -1.63 -9.12 -13.80
C VAL A 205 -0.41 -9.45 -12.95
N GLY A 206 -0.58 -9.46 -11.62
CA GLY A 206 0.52 -9.71 -10.70
C GLY A 206 0.98 -11.16 -10.67
N SER A 207 0.10 -12.15 -10.83
CA SER A 207 0.54 -13.55 -10.96
C SER A 207 1.26 -13.78 -12.29
N ALA A 208 0.78 -13.16 -13.37
CA ALA A 208 1.44 -13.22 -14.68
C ALA A 208 2.83 -12.59 -14.65
N LEU A 209 2.96 -11.36 -14.13
CA LEU A 209 4.25 -10.69 -14.00
C LEU A 209 5.17 -11.40 -13.00
N GLY A 210 4.62 -11.85 -11.86
CA GLY A 210 5.36 -12.59 -10.83
C GLY A 210 5.95 -13.89 -11.36
N SER A 211 5.38 -14.47 -12.42
CA SER A 211 5.86 -15.72 -13.02
C SER A 211 7.26 -15.60 -13.64
N VAL A 212 7.75 -14.38 -13.85
CA VAL A 212 9.15 -14.10 -14.22
C VAL A 212 10.14 -14.63 -13.16
N TRP A 213 9.74 -14.68 -11.89
CA TRP A 213 10.58 -15.12 -10.77
C TRP A 213 10.15 -16.47 -10.19
N GLY A 214 9.28 -17.20 -10.89
CA GLY A 214 8.81 -18.52 -10.50
C GLY A 214 7.33 -18.71 -10.78
N THR A 215 6.97 -19.86 -11.33
CA THR A 215 5.58 -20.17 -11.70
C THR A 215 4.65 -20.23 -10.50
N VAL A 216 3.35 -20.10 -10.75
CA VAL A 216 2.33 -20.34 -9.74
C VAL A 216 2.32 -21.82 -9.37
N ASP A 217 2.66 -22.12 -8.12
CA ASP A 217 2.46 -23.42 -7.53
C ASP A 217 1.05 -23.46 -6.90
N LEU A 218 0.19 -24.33 -7.39
CA LEU A 218 -1.18 -24.49 -6.88
C LEU A 218 -1.25 -25.38 -5.63
N ALA A 219 -0.15 -26.03 -5.26
CA ALA A 219 -0.05 -26.90 -4.10
C ALA A 219 1.17 -26.57 -3.22
N PRO A 220 1.29 -25.34 -2.69
CA PRO A 220 2.48 -24.87 -1.95
C PRO A 220 2.67 -25.52 -0.57
N GLY A 221 1.87 -26.54 -0.23
CA GLY A 221 1.83 -27.16 1.08
C GLY A 221 0.98 -26.38 2.10
N TRP A 222 0.53 -27.09 3.14
CA TRP A 222 -0.42 -26.55 4.12
C TRP A 222 0.13 -25.40 4.96
N ALA A 223 1.43 -25.43 5.28
CA ALA A 223 2.06 -24.36 6.06
C ALA A 223 2.08 -23.03 5.28
N ALA A 224 2.59 -23.06 4.03
CA ALA A 224 2.60 -21.89 3.16
C ALA A 224 1.18 -21.40 2.86
N PHE A 225 0.25 -22.32 2.57
CA PHE A 225 -1.15 -21.98 2.36
C PHE A 225 -1.77 -21.28 3.58
N GLY A 226 -1.43 -21.71 4.81
CA GLY A 226 -1.87 -21.06 6.04
C GLY A 226 -1.42 -19.59 6.14
N TRP A 227 -0.15 -19.31 5.82
CA TRP A 227 0.37 -17.94 5.78
C TRP A 227 -0.25 -17.09 4.67
N LEU A 228 -0.48 -17.68 3.48
CA LEU A 228 -1.14 -17.01 2.36
C LEU A 228 -2.62 -16.72 2.66
N ALA A 229 -3.30 -17.60 3.38
CA ALA A 229 -4.66 -17.38 3.86
C ALA A 229 -4.70 -16.26 4.92
N ALA A 230 -3.76 -16.27 5.87
CA ALA A 230 -3.61 -15.20 6.85
C ALA A 230 -3.36 -13.85 6.16
N LEU A 231 -2.49 -13.82 5.15
CA LEU A 231 -2.23 -12.65 4.30
C LEU A 231 -3.49 -12.14 3.59
N ALA A 232 -4.23 -13.05 2.94
CA ALA A 232 -5.45 -12.69 2.22
C ALA A 232 -6.51 -12.10 3.16
N VAL A 233 -6.75 -12.72 4.31
CA VAL A 233 -7.78 -12.25 5.25
C VAL A 233 -7.35 -10.96 5.93
N SER A 234 -6.12 -10.90 6.44
CA SER A 234 -5.63 -9.74 7.22
C SER A 234 -5.37 -8.53 6.33
N ALA A 235 -4.43 -8.62 5.40
CA ALA A 235 -4.00 -7.45 4.63
C ALA A 235 -4.94 -7.17 3.45
N GLN A 236 -5.30 -8.21 2.68
CA GLN A 236 -6.04 -8.01 1.43
C GLN A 236 -7.52 -7.67 1.68
N VAL A 237 -8.17 -8.32 2.65
CA VAL A 237 -9.58 -8.05 2.98
C VAL A 237 -9.68 -7.02 4.10
N LEU A 238 -9.26 -7.36 5.32
CA LEU A 238 -9.49 -6.51 6.49
C LEU A 238 -8.75 -5.17 6.37
N GLY A 239 -7.47 -5.17 6.01
CA GLY A 239 -6.64 -3.98 5.88
C GLY A 239 -7.26 -2.93 4.95
N TRP A 240 -7.55 -3.32 3.71
CA TRP A 240 -8.22 -2.45 2.74
C TRP A 240 -9.61 -1.99 3.17
N MET A 241 -10.38 -2.85 3.82
CA MET A 241 -11.72 -2.54 4.31
C MET A 241 -11.74 -1.59 5.51
N LEU A 242 -10.75 -1.70 6.40
CA LEU A 242 -10.58 -0.86 7.57
C LEU A 242 -10.07 0.53 7.16
N LEU A 243 -9.05 0.58 6.28
CA LEU A 243 -8.54 1.83 5.73
C LEU A 243 -9.58 2.57 4.88
N GLY A 244 -10.27 1.85 3.97
CA GLY A 244 -11.30 2.44 3.12
C GLY A 244 -12.50 3.01 3.89
N ARG A 245 -12.77 2.50 5.11
CA ARG A 245 -13.83 3.03 5.98
C ARG A 245 -13.36 4.15 6.92
N SER A 246 -12.09 4.14 7.31
CA SER A 246 -11.53 5.07 8.30
C SER A 246 -11.02 6.36 7.65
N LEU A 247 -10.23 6.28 6.58
CA LEU A 247 -9.58 7.44 5.97
C LEU A 247 -10.56 8.54 5.54
N PRO A 248 -11.74 8.25 4.94
CA PRO A 248 -12.70 9.30 4.59
C PRO A 248 -13.31 10.03 5.80
N ARG A 249 -13.14 9.51 7.02
CA ARG A 249 -13.69 10.06 8.27
C ARG A 249 -12.64 10.81 9.10
N LEU A 250 -11.38 10.78 8.67
CA LEU A 250 -10.27 11.41 9.37
C LEU A 250 -9.87 12.70 8.65
N ALA A 251 -9.36 13.66 9.41
CA ALA A 251 -8.67 14.80 8.83
C ALA A 251 -7.46 14.26 8.01
N PRO A 252 -7.15 14.82 6.83
CA PRO A 252 -6.09 14.32 5.96
C PRO A 252 -4.75 14.14 6.68
N GLU A 253 -4.39 15.06 7.57
CA GLU A 253 -3.14 15.04 8.35
C GLU A 253 -3.11 13.85 9.32
N VAL A 254 -4.25 13.55 9.95
CA VAL A 254 -4.40 12.42 10.87
C VAL A 254 -4.36 11.10 10.10
N GLY A 255 -5.09 11.02 8.98
CA GLY A 255 -5.09 9.84 8.11
C GLY A 255 -3.70 9.50 7.61
N ALA A 256 -2.96 10.49 7.12
CA ALA A 256 -1.60 10.29 6.66
C ALA A 256 -0.64 9.87 7.77
N THR A 257 -0.73 10.48 8.95
CA THR A 257 0.10 10.09 10.11
C THR A 257 -0.15 8.63 10.51
N LEU A 258 -1.41 8.19 10.51
CA LEU A 258 -1.74 6.80 10.86
C LEU A 258 -1.31 5.80 9.79
N LEU A 259 -1.28 6.18 8.51
CA LEU A 259 -0.76 5.31 7.44
C LEU A 259 0.75 5.10 7.54
N LEU A 260 1.49 6.08 8.05
CA LEU A 260 2.93 5.95 8.31
C LEU A 260 3.27 5.01 9.46
N LEU A 261 2.26 4.57 10.23
CA LEU A 261 2.44 3.48 11.17
C LEU A 261 2.77 2.16 10.45
N GLN A 262 2.31 1.98 9.21
CA GLN A 262 2.53 0.75 8.44
C GLN A 262 4.02 0.42 8.24
N PRO A 263 4.88 1.30 7.69
CA PRO A 263 6.30 1.01 7.55
C PRO A 263 7.00 0.79 8.89
N VAL A 264 6.64 1.55 9.94
CA VAL A 264 7.23 1.39 11.28
C VAL A 264 6.90 0.02 11.87
N LEU A 265 5.62 -0.38 11.82
CA LEU A 265 5.19 -1.69 12.29
C LEU A 265 5.76 -2.82 11.44
N ALA A 266 5.94 -2.63 10.13
CA ALA A 266 6.53 -3.64 9.27
C ALA A 266 7.98 -3.94 9.63
N ILE A 267 8.80 -2.92 9.89
CA ILE A 267 10.18 -3.11 10.37
C ILE A 267 10.16 -3.82 11.74
N ALA A 268 9.33 -3.34 12.68
CA ALA A 268 9.23 -3.94 14.01
C ALA A 268 8.81 -5.43 13.94
N ALA A 269 7.81 -5.75 13.12
CA ALA A 269 7.35 -7.11 12.91
C ALA A 269 8.39 -7.98 12.21
N ALA A 270 9.12 -7.44 11.23
CA ALA A 270 10.17 -8.17 10.55
C ALA A 270 11.35 -8.50 11.50
N MET A 271 11.76 -7.55 12.34
CA MET A 271 12.79 -7.81 13.37
C MET A 271 12.31 -8.85 14.40
N ALA A 272 11.07 -8.75 14.87
CA ALA A 272 10.54 -9.61 15.92
C ALA A 272 10.18 -11.03 15.45
N LEU A 273 9.60 -11.17 14.25
CA LEU A 273 9.02 -12.42 13.76
C LEU A 273 9.92 -13.15 12.75
N LEU A 274 10.72 -12.41 11.97
CA LEU A 274 11.64 -12.99 10.99
C LEU A 274 13.09 -12.95 11.44
N GLY A 275 13.39 -12.28 12.56
CA GLY A 275 14.76 -12.10 13.04
C GLY A 275 15.62 -11.23 12.14
N GLU A 276 15.01 -10.37 11.31
CA GLU A 276 15.76 -9.41 10.48
C GLU A 276 16.58 -8.46 11.37
N ARG A 277 17.82 -8.18 10.97
CA ARG A 277 18.73 -7.28 11.70
C ARG A 277 19.22 -6.16 10.78
N PRO A 278 18.39 -5.13 10.50
CA PRO A 278 18.82 -3.99 9.70
C PRO A 278 20.00 -3.27 10.35
N SER A 279 20.93 -2.76 9.55
CA SER A 279 22.04 -1.96 10.05
C SER A 279 21.54 -0.65 10.69
N THR A 280 22.37 -0.02 11.53
CA THR A 280 22.03 1.29 12.09
C THR A 280 21.81 2.33 10.99
N LEU A 281 22.60 2.30 9.91
CA LEU A 281 22.42 3.20 8.78
C LEU A 281 21.11 2.94 8.04
N GLN A 282 20.72 1.68 7.84
CA GLN A 282 19.42 1.34 7.25
C GLN A 282 18.26 1.80 8.13
N LEU A 283 18.35 1.68 9.45
CA LEU A 283 17.32 2.18 10.37
C LEU A 283 17.22 3.71 10.32
N VAL A 284 18.35 4.42 10.24
CA VAL A 284 18.38 5.89 10.05
C VAL A 284 17.76 6.28 8.71
N GLY A 285 18.07 5.55 7.65
CA GLY A 285 17.44 5.72 6.34
C GLY A 285 15.92 5.54 6.42
N CYS A 286 15.47 4.47 7.06
CA CYS A 286 14.04 4.20 7.25
C CYS A 286 13.35 5.31 8.04
N ALA A 287 13.95 5.76 9.14
CA ALA A 287 13.44 6.87 9.93
C ALA A 287 13.36 8.16 9.10
N THR A 288 14.37 8.42 8.26
CA THR A 288 14.42 9.59 7.38
C THR A 288 13.30 9.56 6.33
N VAL A 289 13.07 8.41 5.69
CA VAL A 289 11.98 8.23 4.70
C VAL A 289 10.62 8.45 5.37
N VAL A 290 10.38 7.82 6.52
CA VAL A 290 9.12 7.94 7.26
C VAL A 290 8.89 9.38 7.74
N ALA A 291 9.91 10.03 8.30
CA ALA A 291 9.82 11.42 8.77
C ALA A 291 9.56 12.40 7.62
N THR A 292 10.19 12.17 6.47
CA THR A 292 9.99 12.99 5.27
C THR A 292 8.57 12.85 4.74
N ALA A 293 8.08 11.62 4.63
CA ALA A 293 6.69 11.34 4.23
C ALA A 293 5.68 11.97 5.21
N TRP A 294 5.97 11.92 6.51
CA TRP A 294 5.16 12.58 7.54
C TRP A 294 5.12 14.09 7.39
N TYR A 295 6.28 14.72 7.17
CA TYR A 295 6.38 16.16 6.98
C TYR A 295 5.59 16.63 5.76
N VAL A 296 5.68 15.90 4.64
CA VAL A 296 4.92 16.17 3.43
C VAL A 296 3.41 16.08 3.68
N ALA A 297 2.97 15.04 4.39
CA ALA A 297 1.55 14.74 4.52
C ALA A 297 0.83 15.52 5.64
N SER A 298 1.56 15.98 6.66
CA SER A 298 1.00 16.72 7.82
C SER A 298 0.69 18.19 7.53
N ARG A 299 1.09 18.73 6.38
CA ARG A 299 0.83 20.14 6.01
C ARG A 299 0.20 20.23 4.61
N PRO A 300 -1.12 19.98 4.48
CA PRO A 300 -1.81 20.19 3.22
C PRO A 300 -1.73 21.67 2.80
N ASP A 301 -1.69 21.89 1.49
CA ASP A 301 -1.62 23.24 0.95
C ASP A 301 -2.85 24.03 1.37
N ARG A 302 -2.61 25.19 2.02
CA ARG A 302 -3.65 26.17 2.37
C ARG A 302 -4.24 26.89 1.16
N SER A 303 -3.84 26.55 -0.06
CA SER A 303 -4.43 27.08 -1.28
C SER A 303 -5.51 26.14 -1.82
N ARG A 304 -6.67 26.15 -1.16
CA ARG A 304 -7.95 25.80 -1.77
C ARG A 304 -8.89 26.97 -1.60
#